data_AF-A0A7J6SG06-F1
#
_entry.id   AF-A0A7J6SG06-F1
#
_cell.length_a   1.000
_cell.length_b   1.000
_cell.length_c   1.000
_cell.angle_alpha   90.00
_cell.angle_beta   90.00
_cell.angle_gamma   90.00
#
_symmetry.space_group_name_H-M   'P 1'
#
loop_
_entity.id
_entity.type
_entity.pdbx_description
1 polymer ?
#
loop_
_entity_poly.entity_id
_entity_poly.type
_entity_poly.pdbx_seq_one_letter_code
_entity_poly.pdbx_strand_id
1 'polypeptide(L)'
;MPALDAAVDALSKLSKGDITEVKAMKTPPGGVVLVAQALCYFFGVKPNKVPAPDGKGKVDDFWEPAKKELLGDPRLLDRLINFDKDNISEDAMKKVKPLYDDPNFEPEVIKKASIAAMGICKW
;
A
#
# COMPACT_ATOMS: atom_id res chain seq x y z
N MET A 1 16.42 -13.11 3.14
CA MET A 1 15.09 -13.68 3.47
C MET A 1 14.36 -13.86 2.15
N PRO A 2 14.09 -15.09 1.71
CA PRO A 2 13.63 -15.36 0.33
C PRO A 2 12.30 -14.69 -0.05
N ALA A 3 11.41 -14.43 0.91
CA ALA A 3 10.19 -13.64 0.66
C ALA A 3 10.50 -12.18 0.27
N LEU A 4 11.54 -11.60 0.87
CA LEU A 4 11.96 -10.22 0.62
C LEU A 4 12.58 -10.08 -0.78
N ASP A 5 13.42 -11.02 -1.18
CA ASP A 5 14.04 -11.02 -2.51
C ASP A 5 12.98 -11.17 -3.61
N ALA A 6 11.99 -12.05 -3.40
CA ALA A 6 10.88 -12.23 -4.32
C ALA A 6 10.03 -10.96 -4.46
N ALA A 7 9.87 -10.20 -3.38
CA ALA A 7 9.12 -8.97 -3.40
C ALA A 7 9.89 -7.81 -4.05
N VAL A 8 11.19 -7.69 -3.77
CA VAL A 8 12.07 -6.74 -4.47
C VAL A 8 12.14 -7.03 -5.96
N ASP A 9 12.18 -8.31 -6.35
CA ASP A 9 12.11 -8.73 -7.76
C ASP A 9 10.73 -8.43 -8.38
N ALA A 10 9.64 -8.59 -7.62
CA ALA A 10 8.32 -8.18 -8.09
C ALA A 10 8.25 -6.67 -8.30
N LEU A 11 8.80 -5.86 -7.39
CA LEU A 11 8.87 -4.41 -7.48
C LEU A 11 9.72 -3.92 -8.65
N SER A 12 10.85 -4.59 -8.95
CA SER A 12 11.72 -4.25 -10.09
C SER A 12 11.05 -4.53 -11.44
N LYS A 13 10.10 -5.46 -11.48
CA LYS A 13 9.27 -5.76 -12.65
C LYS A 13 8.09 -4.80 -12.83
N LEU A 14 7.80 -3.95 -11.85
CA LEU A 14 6.73 -2.96 -11.97
C LEU A 14 7.20 -1.78 -12.82
N SER A 15 6.38 -1.41 -13.79
CA SER A 15 6.60 -0.22 -14.59
C SER A 15 5.92 1.00 -13.95
N LYS A 16 6.35 2.19 -14.36
CA LYS A 16 5.64 3.43 -14.02
C LYS A 16 4.18 3.43 -14.52
N GLY A 17 3.90 2.69 -15.59
CA GLY A 17 2.54 2.51 -16.12
C GLY A 17 1.64 1.83 -15.10
N ASP A 18 2.09 0.72 -14.53
CA ASP A 18 1.30 -0.05 -13.56
C ASP A 18 0.94 0.78 -12.31
N ILE A 19 1.89 1.60 -11.81
CA ILE A 19 1.62 2.50 -10.68
C ILE A 19 0.61 3.60 -11.08
N THR A 20 0.72 4.11 -12.31
CA THR A 20 -0.21 5.10 -12.84
C THR A 20 -1.62 4.53 -12.98
N GLU A 21 -1.76 3.27 -13.37
CA GLU A 21 -3.05 2.58 -13.43
C GLU A 21 -3.68 2.41 -12.04
N VAL A 22 -2.89 1.97 -11.05
CA VAL A 22 -3.36 1.88 -9.65
C VAL A 22 -3.79 3.25 -9.14
N LYS A 23 -3.00 4.30 -9.41
CA LYS A 23 -3.35 5.69 -9.07
C LYS A 23 -4.62 6.17 -9.78
N ALA A 24 -4.85 5.76 -11.02
CA ALA A 24 -6.01 6.18 -11.81
C ALA A 24 -7.33 5.57 -11.30
N MET A 25 -7.29 4.56 -10.43
CA MET A 25 -8.49 3.97 -9.84
C MET A 25 -9.26 5.01 -9.01
N LYS A 26 -10.52 5.24 -9.40
CA LYS A 26 -11.47 6.07 -8.62
C LYS A 26 -12.00 5.31 -7.40
N THR A 27 -12.26 4.02 -7.57
CA THR A 27 -12.74 3.13 -6.51
C THR A 27 -11.81 1.93 -6.43
N PRO A 28 -10.70 2.03 -5.68
CA PRO A 28 -9.77 0.92 -5.51
C PRO A 28 -10.47 -0.28 -4.83
N PRO A 29 -10.15 -1.52 -5.22
CA PRO A 29 -10.60 -2.71 -4.50
C PRO A 29 -10.07 -2.73 -3.06
N GLY A 30 -10.82 -3.37 -2.14
CA GLY A 30 -10.47 -3.40 -0.72
C GLY A 30 -9.01 -3.79 -0.46
N GLY A 31 -8.51 -4.84 -1.12
CA GLY A 31 -7.11 -5.25 -1.00
C GLY A 31 -6.10 -4.16 -1.41
N VAL A 32 -6.38 -3.39 -2.46
CA VAL A 32 -5.50 -2.28 -2.90
C VAL A 32 -5.49 -1.15 -1.87
N VAL A 33 -6.64 -0.86 -1.25
CA VAL A 33 -6.74 0.13 -0.17
C VAL A 33 -5.92 -0.29 1.04
N LEU A 34 -5.99 -1.58 1.42
CA LEU A 34 -5.23 -2.11 2.54
C LEU A 34 -3.72 -2.05 2.28
N VAL A 35 -3.26 -2.36 1.07
CA VAL A 35 -1.84 -2.21 0.66
C VAL A 35 -1.40 -0.76 0.75
N ALA A 36 -2.19 0.17 0.22
CA ALA A 36 -1.90 1.60 0.30
C ALA A 36 -1.82 2.09 1.76
N GLN A 37 -2.74 1.60 2.61
CA GLN A 37 -2.74 1.90 4.04
C GLN A 37 -1.49 1.35 4.75
N ALA A 38 -1.06 0.12 4.44
CA ALA A 38 0.17 -0.46 4.99
C ALA A 38 1.39 0.40 4.61
N LEU A 39 1.49 0.83 3.35
CA LEU A 39 2.54 1.74 2.91
C LEU A 39 2.50 3.08 3.65
N CYS A 40 1.31 3.63 3.90
CA CYS A 40 1.20 4.86 4.67
C CYS A 40 1.78 4.70 6.09
N TYR A 41 1.55 3.56 6.74
CA TYR A 41 2.16 3.30 8.05
C TYR A 41 3.67 3.19 7.98
N PHE A 42 4.21 2.49 6.98
CA PHE A 42 5.65 2.33 6.82
C PHE A 42 6.37 3.64 6.47
N PHE A 43 5.79 4.45 5.60
CA PHE A 43 6.36 5.74 5.20
C PHE A 43 5.91 6.92 6.07
N GLY A 44 5.16 6.67 7.15
CA GLY A 44 4.68 7.71 8.06
C GLY A 44 3.73 8.73 7.41
N VAL A 45 3.04 8.33 6.34
CA VAL A 45 2.06 9.18 5.65
C VAL A 45 0.78 9.25 6.49
N LYS A 46 0.40 10.47 6.87
CA LYS A 46 -0.78 10.69 7.71
C LYS A 46 -2.07 10.49 6.90
N PRO A 47 -3.10 9.85 7.48
CA PRO A 47 -4.40 9.76 6.85
C PRO A 47 -5.10 11.12 6.81
N ASN A 48 -5.99 11.27 5.85
CA ASN A 48 -6.93 12.38 5.78
C ASN A 48 -8.20 12.04 6.56
N LYS A 49 -8.72 12.98 7.36
CA LYS A 49 -10.01 12.78 8.02
C LYS A 49 -11.15 13.16 7.09
N VAL A 50 -11.81 12.16 6.52
CA VAL A 50 -12.95 12.35 5.62
C VAL A 50 -14.26 12.02 6.35
N PRO A 51 -15.40 12.58 5.93
CA PRO A 51 -16.70 12.20 6.46
C PRO A 51 -16.90 10.69 6.33
N ALA A 52 -17.38 10.07 7.41
CA ALA A 52 -17.70 8.65 7.38
C ALA A 52 -18.80 8.38 6.31
N PRO A 53 -18.72 7.28 5.56
CA PRO A 53 -19.70 6.98 4.51
C PRO A 53 -21.12 6.74 5.05
N ASP A 54 -21.27 6.46 6.34
CA ASP A 54 -22.55 6.38 7.05
C ASP A 54 -23.09 7.77 7.50
N GLY A 55 -22.36 8.84 7.19
CA GLY A 55 -22.68 10.21 7.58
C GLY A 55 -22.42 10.52 9.06
N LYS A 56 -21.89 9.56 9.84
CA LYS A 56 -21.69 9.71 11.28
C LYS A 56 -20.20 9.82 11.62
N GLY A 57 -19.74 11.06 11.74
CA GLY A 57 -18.39 11.37 12.18
C GLY A 57 -17.37 11.37 11.03
N LYS A 58 -16.11 11.13 11.37
CA LYS A 58 -14.99 11.15 10.43
C LYS A 58 -14.20 9.85 10.53
N VAL A 59 -13.82 9.31 9.38
CA VAL A 59 -12.93 8.14 9.26
C VAL A 59 -11.59 8.58 8.69
N ASP A 60 -10.56 7.80 8.99
CA ASP A 60 -9.22 8.00 8.46
C ASP A 60 -9.13 7.38 7.05
N ASP A 61 -9.04 8.24 6.04
CA ASP A 61 -8.76 7.86 4.66
C ASP A 61 -7.26 7.85 4.41
N PHE A 62 -6.75 6.66 4.09
CA PHE A 62 -5.35 6.46 3.72
C PHE A 62 -5.16 6.46 2.20
N TRP A 63 -6.23 6.31 1.41
CA TRP A 63 -6.12 6.18 -0.04
C TRP A 63 -5.67 7.48 -0.70
N GLU A 64 -6.34 8.60 -0.46
CA GLU A 64 -5.97 9.89 -1.06
C GLU A 64 -4.53 10.32 -0.72
N PRO A 65 -4.07 10.25 0.55
CA PRO A 65 -2.69 10.61 0.86
C PRO A 65 -1.69 9.59 0.30
N ALA A 66 -1.96 8.27 0.34
CA ALA A 66 -1.11 7.29 -0.34
C ALA A 66 -0.99 7.57 -1.83
N LYS A 67 -2.11 7.86 -2.49
CA LYS A 67 -2.19 8.14 -3.91
C LYS A 67 -1.37 9.37 -4.31
N LYS A 68 -1.33 10.38 -3.45
CA LYS A 68 -0.60 11.63 -3.69
C LYS A 68 0.88 11.52 -3.33
N GLU A 69 1.20 11.04 -2.13
CA GLU A 69 2.55 11.04 -1.55
C GLU A 69 3.38 9.81 -1.94
N LEU A 70 2.73 8.68 -2.24
CA LEU A 70 3.40 7.42 -2.58
C LEU A 70 3.20 7.09 -4.06
N LEU A 71 1.97 6.79 -4.50
CA LEU A 71 1.72 6.42 -5.91
C LEU A 71 1.97 7.57 -6.89
N GLY A 72 1.98 8.81 -6.38
CA GLY A 72 2.38 9.99 -7.14
C GLY A 72 3.89 10.23 -7.18
N ASP A 73 4.66 9.57 -6.33
CA ASP A 73 6.11 9.73 -6.25
C ASP A 73 6.79 8.85 -7.32
N PRO A 74 7.48 9.44 -8.32
CA PRO A 74 8.20 8.68 -9.33
C PRO A 74 9.35 7.83 -8.76
N ARG A 75 9.75 8.08 -7.50
CA ARG A 75 10.78 7.33 -6.78
C ARG A 75 10.19 6.29 -5.81
N LEU A 76 8.87 6.04 -5.85
CA LEU A 76 8.25 5.07 -4.94
C LEU A 76 8.93 3.70 -4.97
N LEU A 77 9.21 3.17 -6.17
CA LEU A 77 9.87 1.87 -6.31
C LEU A 77 11.27 1.87 -5.67
N ASP A 78 12.07 2.90 -5.94
CA ASP A 78 13.38 3.07 -5.28
C ASP A 78 13.25 3.17 -3.75
N ARG A 79 12.22 3.87 -3.25
CA ARG A 79 11.95 4.01 -1.82
C ARG A 79 11.55 2.68 -1.17
N LEU A 80 10.81 1.83 -1.88
CA LEU A 80 10.44 0.49 -1.41
C LEU A 80 11.65 -0.45 -1.39
N ILE A 81 12.46 -0.43 -2.44
CA ILE A 81 13.66 -1.27 -2.55
C ILE A 81 14.70 -0.89 -1.48
N ASN A 82 14.88 0.42 -1.23
CA ASN A 82 15.83 0.95 -0.25
C ASN A 82 15.21 1.23 1.11
N PHE A 83 13.99 0.74 1.39
CA PHE A 83 13.32 1.02 2.65
C PHE A 83 14.10 0.43 3.83
N ASP A 84 14.26 1.23 4.88
CA ASP A 84 14.96 0.85 6.10
C ASP A 84 14.06 0.00 7.00
N LYS A 85 14.09 -1.30 6.76
CA LYS A 85 13.32 -2.32 7.49
C LYS A 85 13.76 -2.52 8.94
N ASP A 86 14.98 -2.11 9.30
CA ASP A 86 15.50 -2.22 10.66
C ASP A 86 14.98 -1.10 11.57
N ASN A 87 14.44 -0.02 10.97
CA ASN A 87 13.94 1.15 11.68
C ASN A 87 12.41 1.32 11.58
N ILE A 88 11.67 0.23 11.34
CA ILE A 88 10.20 0.26 11.34
C ILE A 88 9.70 0.52 12.75
N SER A 89 8.91 1.58 12.93
CA SER A 89 8.29 1.88 14.22
C SER A 89 7.33 0.77 14.66
N GLU A 90 7.40 0.37 15.93
CA GLU A 90 6.51 -0.65 16.50
C GLU A 90 5.02 -0.33 16.33
N ASP A 91 4.65 0.96 16.32
CA ASP A 91 3.28 1.43 16.06
C ASP A 91 2.81 1.05 14.63
N ALA A 92 3.66 1.24 13.62
CA ALA A 92 3.35 0.84 12.25
C ALA A 92 3.17 -0.67 12.16
N MET A 93 4.06 -1.45 12.78
CA MET A 93 3.98 -2.91 12.78
C MET A 93 2.69 -3.42 13.44
N LYS A 94 2.29 -2.81 14.56
CA LYS A 94 1.02 -3.15 15.25
C LYS A 94 -0.20 -2.84 14.39
N LYS A 95 -0.16 -1.78 13.59
CA LYS A 95 -1.26 -1.39 12.69
C LYS A 95 -1.32 -2.22 11.41
N VAL A 96 -0.18 -2.68 10.90
CA VAL A 96 -0.12 -3.55 9.71
C VAL A 96 -0.52 -4.99 10.03
N LYS A 97 -0.22 -5.48 11.24
CA LYS A 97 -0.56 -6.85 11.66
C LYS A 97 -2.04 -7.25 11.38
N PRO A 98 -3.06 -6.46 11.78
CA PRO A 98 -4.44 -6.81 11.47
C PRO A 98 -4.78 -6.70 9.97
N LEU A 99 -4.04 -5.93 9.17
CA LEU A 99 -4.21 -5.92 7.72
C LEU A 99 -3.76 -7.25 7.12
N TYR A 100 -2.69 -7.84 7.64
CA TYR A 100 -2.17 -9.13 7.19
C TYR A 100 -3.15 -10.29 7.42
N ASP A 101 -3.93 -10.23 8.50
CA ASP A 101 -4.98 -11.21 8.80
C ASP A 101 -6.27 -10.98 7.97
N ASP A 102 -6.36 -9.89 7.20
CA ASP A 102 -7.52 -9.61 6.35
C ASP A 102 -7.46 -10.48 5.07
N PRO A 103 -8.52 -11.24 4.74
CA PRO A 103 -8.54 -12.07 3.53
C PRO A 103 -8.46 -11.25 2.22
N ASN A 104 -8.76 -9.95 2.27
CA ASN A 104 -8.55 -9.06 1.13
C ASN A 104 -7.08 -8.64 0.96
N PHE A 105 -6.24 -8.85 1.97
CA PHE A 105 -4.79 -8.64 1.93
C PHE A 105 -4.02 -9.87 1.42
N GLU A 106 -4.70 -10.79 0.72
CA GLU A 106 -4.01 -11.88 0.05
C GLU A 106 -3.46 -11.45 -1.32
N PRO A 107 -2.20 -11.79 -1.65
CA PRO A 107 -1.60 -11.47 -2.94
C PRO A 107 -2.42 -11.97 -4.14
N GLU A 108 -3.07 -13.13 -4.02
CA GLU A 108 -3.92 -13.69 -5.08
C GLU A 108 -5.22 -12.91 -5.29
N VAL A 109 -5.77 -12.32 -4.21
CA VAL A 109 -6.94 -11.43 -4.30
C VAL A 109 -6.52 -10.11 -4.93
N ILE A 110 -5.40 -9.53 -4.48
CA ILE A 110 -4.90 -8.25 -4.98
C ILE A 110 -4.42 -8.36 -6.43
N LYS A 111 -3.87 -9.50 -6.85
CA LYS A 111 -3.44 -9.75 -8.24
C LYS A 111 -4.58 -9.58 -9.24
N LYS A 112 -5.82 -9.90 -8.85
CA LYS A 112 -7.01 -9.69 -9.69
C LYS A 112 -7.32 -8.22 -9.91
N ALA A 113 -6.93 -7.36 -8.97
CA ALA A 113 -7.06 -5.91 -9.06
C ALA A 113 -5.88 -5.28 -9.81
N SER A 114 -4.66 -5.62 -9.39
CA SER A 114 -3.43 -5.09 -9.98
C SER A 114 -2.23 -5.96 -9.63
N ILE A 115 -1.43 -6.27 -10.65
CA ILE A 115 -0.14 -6.95 -10.50
C ILE A 115 0.84 -6.06 -9.71
N ALA A 116 0.79 -4.73 -9.89
CA ALA A 116 1.59 -3.79 -9.10
C ALA A 116 1.23 -3.79 -7.62
N ALA A 117 -0.06 -3.68 -7.30
CA ALA A 117 -0.50 -3.75 -5.91
C ALA A 117 -0.13 -5.11 -5.27
N MET A 118 -0.15 -6.19 -6.04
CA MET A 118 0.27 -7.52 -5.56
C MET A 118 1.78 -7.58 -5.29
N GLY A 119 2.60 -6.99 -6.16
CA GLY A 119 4.05 -6.91 -5.94
C GLY A 119 4.39 -6.15 -4.66
N ILE A 120 3.68 -5.05 -4.40
CA ILE A 120 3.80 -4.27 -3.16
C ILE A 120 3.23 -5.03 -1.96
N CYS A 121 2.15 -5.81 -2.11
CA CYS A 121 1.59 -6.61 -1.03
C CYS A 121 2.52 -7.74 -0.56
N LYS A 122 3.29 -8.32 -1.49
CA LYS A 122 4.26 -9.37 -1.16
C LYS A 122 5.50 -8.84 -0.45
N TRP A 123 5.75 -7.54 -0.57
CA TRP A 123 6.87 -6.83 0.03
C TRP A 123 6.57 -6.49 1.48
#